data_AF-A0A0K2JAJ5-F1
#
_entry.id   AF-A0A0K2JAJ5-F1
#
_cell.length_a   1.000
_cell.length_b   1.000
_cell.length_c   1.000
_cell.angle_alpha   90.00
_cell.angle_beta   90.00
_cell.angle_gamma   90.00
#
_symmetry.space_group_name_H-M   'P 1'
#
loop_
_entity.id
_entity.type
_entity.pdbx_description
1 polymer ?
#
loop_
_entity_poly.entity_id
_entity_poly.type
_entity_poly.pdbx_seq_one_letter_code
_entity_poly.pdbx_strand_id
1 'polypeptide(L)'
;MKEKLRYTKTGKRIETYEFEGKLHQKIMLEKEQFYNHIKAKHPEITLEIIEEVLRDPDHVTKQSKSRKEHYYQKQINNTDYFIVVSDYRNIKNYRFIQTAFSVNNTDFLKEKNIHFRYKKDK
;
A
#
# COMPACT_ATOMS: atom_id res chain seq x y z
N MET A 1 5.47 -7.55 -9.94
CA MET A 1 5.97 -7.83 -8.59
C MET A 1 7.29 -8.60 -8.66
N LYS A 2 8.23 -8.38 -7.73
CA LYS A 2 9.48 -9.19 -7.60
C LYS A 2 9.68 -9.66 -6.17
N GLU A 3 10.08 -10.93 -5.99
CA GLU A 3 10.52 -11.42 -4.68
C GLU A 3 11.97 -11.01 -4.41
N LYS A 4 12.25 -10.59 -3.18
CA LYS A 4 13.59 -10.19 -2.74
C LYS A 4 13.88 -10.63 -1.31
N LEU A 5 15.15 -10.90 -1.05
CA LEU A 5 15.70 -11.05 0.28
C LEU A 5 16.28 -9.71 0.74
N ARG A 6 15.93 -9.31 1.96
CA ARG A 6 16.48 -8.14 2.63
C ARG A 6 17.13 -8.59 3.93
N TYR A 7 18.24 -7.94 4.29
CA TYR A 7 18.92 -8.15 5.56
C TYR A 7 18.74 -6.91 6.45
N THR A 8 18.42 -7.13 7.72
CA THR A 8 18.43 -6.06 8.72
C THR A 8 19.87 -5.69 9.09
N LYS A 9 20.04 -4.59 9.84
CA LYS A 9 21.34 -4.21 10.41
C LYS A 9 21.94 -5.31 11.32
N THR A 10 21.10 -6.16 11.90
CA THR A 10 21.50 -7.29 12.75
C THR A 10 21.76 -8.57 11.95
N GLY A 11 21.68 -8.53 10.61
CA GLY A 11 21.84 -9.70 9.74
C GLY A 11 20.61 -10.60 9.65
N LYS A 12 19.47 -10.25 10.27
CA LYS A 12 18.23 -11.03 10.14
C LYS A 12 17.76 -10.99 8.69
N ARG A 13 17.52 -12.17 8.12
CA ARG A 13 16.94 -12.36 6.79
C ARG A 13 15.43 -12.09 6.83
N ILE A 14 14.95 -11.26 5.92
CA ILE A 14 13.54 -10.92 5.74
C ILE A 14 13.19 -11.16 4.28
N GLU A 15 12.16 -11.96 4.05
CA GLU A 15 11.61 -12.21 2.72
C GLU A 15 10.58 -11.13 2.39
N THR A 16 10.67 -10.55 1.20
CA THR A 16 9.87 -9.39 0.82
C THR A 16 9.38 -9.48 -0.62
N TYR A 17 8.23 -8.89 -0.88
CA TYR A 17 7.74 -8.55 -2.21
C TYR A 17 8.06 -7.08 -2.49
N GLU A 18 8.54 -6.79 -3.70
CA GLU A 18 8.76 -5.44 -4.20
C GLU A 18 7.76 -5.13 -5.34
N PHE A 19 7.15 -3.96 -5.24
CA PHE A 19 6.16 -3.41 -6.14
C PHE A 19 6.58 -2.02 -6.62
N GLU A 20 6.09 -1.66 -7.80
CA GLU A 20 6.16 -0.30 -8.33
C GLU A 20 4.80 0.37 -8.12
N GLY A 21 4.80 1.55 -7.51
CA GLY A 21 3.59 2.34 -7.29
C GLY A 21 3.54 3.60 -8.13
N LYS A 22 2.33 4.07 -8.43
CA LYS A 22 2.08 5.29 -9.23
C LYS A 22 2.74 6.55 -8.67
N LEU A 23 2.72 6.72 -7.33
CA LEU A 23 3.39 7.85 -6.66
C LEU A 23 4.79 7.49 -6.14
N HIS A 24 5.02 6.22 -5.77
CA HIS A 24 6.27 5.76 -5.18
C HIS A 24 6.87 4.61 -5.99
N GLN A 25 8.06 4.83 -6.57
CA GLN A 25 8.70 3.85 -7.46
C GLN A 25 9.06 2.51 -6.80
N LYS A 26 9.36 2.50 -5.50
CA LYS A 26 9.73 1.27 -4.78
C LYS A 26 8.92 1.11 -3.50
N ILE A 27 8.04 0.12 -3.49
CA ILE A 27 7.17 -0.23 -2.37
C ILE A 27 7.45 -1.68 -1.98
N MET A 28 7.66 -1.95 -0.70
CA MET A 28 7.96 -3.27 -0.18
C MET A 28 6.85 -3.78 0.73
N LEU A 29 6.66 -5.10 0.73
CA LEU A 29 5.81 -5.82 1.67
C LEU A 29 6.60 -7.01 2.22
N GLU A 30 6.67 -7.15 3.53
CA GLU A 30 7.28 -8.35 4.13
C GLU A 30 6.32 -9.54 3.96
N LYS A 31 6.85 -10.71 3.57
CA LYS A 31 6.02 -11.90 3.35
C LYS A 31 5.24 -12.28 4.61
N GLU A 32 5.91 -12.21 5.76
CA GLU A 32 5.30 -12.48 7.07
C GLU A 32 4.11 -11.56 7.34
N GLN A 33 4.24 -10.27 7.03
CA GLN A 33 3.17 -9.29 7.18
C GLN A 33 2.00 -9.58 6.22
N PHE A 34 2.30 -9.99 4.98
CA PHE A 34 1.25 -10.38 4.05
C PHE A 34 0.43 -11.55 4.59
N TYR A 35 1.07 -12.64 5.00
CA TYR A 35 0.34 -13.85 5.42
C TYR A 35 -0.31 -13.69 6.80
N ASN A 36 0.39 -13.12 7.78
CA ASN A 36 -0.06 -13.12 9.17
C ASN A 36 -0.98 -11.93 9.52
N HIS A 37 -0.95 -10.86 8.72
CA HIS A 37 -1.76 -9.66 8.99
C HIS A 37 -2.77 -9.39 7.89
N ILE A 38 -2.32 -9.20 6.64
CA ILE A 38 -3.19 -8.79 5.55
C ILE A 38 -4.11 -9.93 5.15
N LYS A 39 -3.55 -11.04 4.65
CA LYS A 39 -4.32 -12.20 4.17
C LYS A 39 -5.14 -12.87 5.27
N ALA A 40 -4.64 -12.86 6.51
CA ALA A 40 -5.35 -13.41 7.66
C ALA A 40 -6.62 -12.63 8.01
N LYS A 41 -6.62 -11.30 7.88
CA LYS A 41 -7.76 -10.43 8.23
C LYS A 41 -8.62 -10.05 7.03
N HIS A 42 -8.01 -10.02 5.85
CA HIS A 42 -8.58 -9.63 4.58
C HIS A 42 -8.21 -10.69 3.53
N PRO A 43 -8.84 -11.88 3.55
CA PRO A 43 -8.53 -12.97 2.61
C PRO A 43 -8.74 -12.61 1.15
N GLU A 44 -9.61 -11.62 0.88
CA GLU A 44 -9.86 -11.06 -0.44
C GLU A 44 -8.67 -10.29 -1.02
N ILE A 45 -7.73 -9.84 -0.17
CA ILE A 45 -6.56 -9.09 -0.59
C ILE A 45 -5.46 -10.06 -1.06
N THR A 46 -5.28 -10.15 -2.37
CA THR A 46 -4.20 -10.92 -2.99
C THR A 46 -3.02 -10.02 -3.37
N LEU A 47 -1.87 -10.63 -3.73
CA LEU A 47 -0.70 -9.87 -4.19
C LEU A 47 -0.98 -9.16 -5.51
N GLU A 48 -1.83 -9.74 -6.35
CA GLU A 48 -2.28 -9.18 -7.63
C GLU A 48 -3.12 -7.92 -7.39
N ILE A 49 -4.07 -7.95 -6.43
CA ILE A 49 -4.83 -6.77 -6.04
C ILE A 49 -3.90 -5.67 -5.51
N ILE A 50 -2.95 -6.03 -4.64
CA ILE A 50 -1.97 -5.07 -4.14
C ILE A 50 -1.18 -4.44 -5.29
N GLU A 51 -0.68 -5.25 -6.23
CA GLU A 51 0.06 -4.76 -7.39
C GLU A 51 -0.79 -3.83 -8.26
N GLU A 52 -2.04 -4.20 -8.56
CA GLU A 52 -2.93 -3.40 -9.38
C GLU A 52 -3.26 -2.05 -8.73
N VAL A 53 -3.63 -2.06 -7.45
CA VAL A 53 -3.98 -0.85 -6.69
C VAL A 53 -2.77 0.07 -6.55
N LEU A 54 -1.56 -0.47 -6.42
CA LEU A 54 -0.34 0.35 -6.36
C LEU A 54 0.03 0.95 -7.72
N ARG A 55 -0.03 0.14 -8.79
CA ARG A 55 0.39 0.54 -10.13
C ARG A 55 -0.55 1.56 -10.74
N ASP A 56 -1.85 1.34 -10.62
CA ASP A 56 -2.87 2.23 -11.17
C ASP A 56 -4.04 2.45 -10.21
N PRO A 57 -3.83 3.18 -9.12
CA PRO A 57 -4.91 3.62 -8.24
C PRO A 57 -5.79 4.67 -8.94
N ASP A 58 -7.06 4.66 -8.58
CA ASP A 58 -7.99 5.76 -8.84
C ASP A 58 -7.50 7.00 -8.10
N HIS A 59 -7.19 6.85 -6.82
CA HIS A 59 -6.76 7.94 -5.94
C HIS A 59 -5.56 7.53 -5.07
N VAL A 60 -4.64 8.47 -4.87
CA VAL A 60 -3.68 8.39 -3.77
C VAL A 60 -3.96 9.56 -2.84
N THR A 61 -4.31 9.27 -1.59
CA THR A 61 -4.64 10.28 -0.59
C THR A 61 -3.75 10.24 0.62
N LYS A 62 -3.83 11.31 1.41
CA LYS A 62 -3.11 11.49 2.66
C LYS A 62 -4.01 12.17 3.68
N GLN A 63 -3.92 11.74 4.94
CA GLN A 63 -4.72 12.31 6.02
C GLN A 63 -4.29 13.75 6.35
N SER A 64 -3.01 14.09 6.25
CA SER A 64 -2.51 15.47 6.43
C SER A 64 -1.13 15.66 5.81
N LYS A 65 -0.64 16.89 5.65
CA LYS A 65 0.72 17.15 5.14
C LYS A 65 1.81 16.46 5.97
N SER A 66 1.65 16.42 7.30
CA SER A 66 2.64 15.91 8.25
C SER A 66 2.64 14.41 8.46
N ARG A 67 1.53 13.72 8.15
CA ARG A 67 1.44 12.25 8.23
C ARG A 67 2.41 11.58 7.27
N LYS A 68 2.70 10.30 7.45
CA LYS A 68 3.66 9.57 6.60
C LYS A 68 2.95 8.57 5.68
N GLU A 69 1.75 8.16 6.10
CA GLU A 69 0.92 7.21 5.40
C GLU A 69 0.31 7.82 4.14
N HIS A 70 0.38 7.08 3.05
CA HIS A 70 -0.35 7.33 1.82
C HIS A 70 -1.31 6.17 1.59
N TYR A 71 -2.52 6.49 1.16
CA TYR A 71 -3.59 5.55 0.93
C TYR A 71 -3.78 5.44 -0.58
N TYR A 72 -3.36 4.32 -1.16
CA TYR A 72 -3.66 3.97 -2.54
C TYR A 72 -5.04 3.32 -2.59
N GLN A 73 -5.87 3.79 -3.49
CA GLN A 73 -7.29 3.46 -3.52
C GLN A 73 -7.69 3.09 -4.95
N LYS A 74 -8.36 1.95 -5.10
CA LYS A 74 -8.93 1.53 -6.38
C LYS A 74 -10.25 0.81 -6.16
N GLN A 75 -11.24 1.11 -6.99
CA GLN A 75 -12.47 0.34 -7.04
C GLN A 75 -12.36 -0.78 -8.07
N ILE A 76 -12.62 -2.01 -7.66
CA ILE A 76 -12.65 -3.19 -8.54
C ILE A 76 -13.93 -3.96 -8.23
N ASN A 77 -14.79 -4.16 -9.23
CA ASN A 77 -16.06 -4.89 -9.11
C ASN A 77 -16.94 -4.44 -7.93
N ASN A 78 -17.12 -3.11 -7.77
CA ASN A 78 -17.88 -2.48 -6.70
C ASN A 78 -17.31 -2.64 -5.28
N THR A 79 -16.07 -3.12 -5.14
CA THR A 79 -15.35 -3.15 -3.87
C THR A 79 -14.22 -2.11 -3.91
N ASP A 80 -14.14 -1.28 -2.87
CA ASP A 80 -13.08 -0.29 -2.73
C ASP A 80 -11.88 -0.91 -1.99
N TYR A 81 -10.73 -0.95 -2.64
CA TYR A 81 -9.49 -1.50 -2.10
C TYR A 81 -8.55 -0.40 -1.64
N PHE A 82 -7.96 -0.58 -0.45
CA PHE A 82 -7.06 0.38 0.18
C PHE A 82 -5.73 -0.30 0.48
N ILE A 83 -4.64 0.24 -0.08
CA ILE A 83 -3.27 -0.13 0.28
C ILE A 83 -2.60 1.03 1.01
N VAL A 84 -2.25 0.82 2.28
CA VAL A 84 -1.63 1.84 3.12
C VAL A 84 -0.12 1.67 3.06
N VAL A 85 0.58 2.70 2.58
CA VAL A 85 2.05 2.71 2.49
C VAL A 85 2.65 3.85 3.31
N SER A 86 3.71 3.58 4.03
CA SER A 86 4.43 4.60 4.81
C SER A 86 5.93 4.57 4.53
N ASP A 87 6.63 5.61 4.95
CA ASP A 87 8.08 5.56 5.05
C ASP A 87 8.50 4.75 6.30
N TYR A 88 9.71 4.18 6.26
CA TYR A 88 10.35 3.63 7.44
C TYR A 88 11.52 4.53 7.82
N ARG A 89 11.64 4.87 9.11
CA ARG A 89 12.79 5.62 9.61
C ARG A 89 14.03 4.81 9.26
N ASN A 90 14.94 5.37 8.46
CA ASN A 90 16.25 4.81 8.06
C ASN A 90 16.36 4.12 6.68
N ILE A 91 15.31 4.05 5.86
CA ILE A 91 15.42 3.50 4.50
C ILE A 91 14.91 4.52 3.49
N LYS A 92 15.84 5.30 2.93
CA LYS A 92 15.54 6.30 1.91
C LYS A 92 15.05 5.61 0.64
N ASN A 93 14.12 6.26 -0.07
CA ASN A 93 13.59 5.86 -1.37
C ASN A 93 12.72 4.59 -1.39
N TYR A 94 12.49 3.93 -0.25
CA TYR A 94 11.53 2.84 -0.13
C TYR A 94 10.30 3.27 0.67
N ARG A 95 9.16 2.72 0.27
CA ARG A 95 7.94 2.71 1.06
C ARG A 95 7.63 1.29 1.48
N PHE A 96 6.91 1.16 2.58
CA PHE A 96 6.52 -0.12 3.14
C PHE A 96 5.01 -0.15 3.25
N ILE A 97 4.41 -1.22 2.75
CA ILE A 97 3.00 -1.49 3.00
C ILE A 97 2.85 -1.75 4.51
N GLN A 98 1.94 -1.02 5.16
CA GLN A 98 1.61 -1.19 6.58
C GLN A 98 0.40 -2.11 6.73
N THR A 99 -0.59 -1.95 5.87
CA THR A 99 -1.78 -2.80 5.84
C THR A 99 -2.49 -2.64 4.50
N ALA A 100 -3.42 -3.54 4.23
CA ALA A 100 -4.30 -3.49 3.08
C ALA A 100 -5.67 -4.08 3.47
N PHE A 101 -6.74 -3.44 3.00
CA PHE A 101 -8.10 -3.83 3.34
C PHE A 101 -9.07 -3.43 2.23
N SER A 102 -10.24 -4.06 2.20
CA SER A 102 -11.34 -3.71 1.32
C SER A 102 -12.51 -3.11 2.11
N VAL A 103 -13.32 -2.28 1.46
CA VAL A 103 -14.56 -1.73 2.01
C VAL A 103 -15.66 -1.85 0.95
N ASN A 104 -16.81 -2.39 1.34
CA ASN A 104 -17.98 -2.53 0.46
C ASN A 104 -18.92 -1.31 0.52
N ASN A 105 -18.42 -0.16 0.99
CA ASN A 105 -19.23 1.02 1.25
C ASN A 105 -18.64 2.23 0.51
N THR A 106 -19.38 2.68 -0.51
CA THR A 106 -19.07 3.84 -1.35
C THR A 106 -18.96 5.16 -0.59
N ASP A 107 -19.46 5.24 0.65
CA ASP A 107 -19.40 6.44 1.47
C ASP A 107 -18.07 6.58 2.23
N PHE A 108 -17.25 5.52 2.32
CA PHE A 108 -15.97 5.58 3.02
C PHE A 108 -14.99 6.58 2.38
N LEU A 109 -15.08 6.75 1.06
CA LEU A 109 -14.25 7.66 0.30
C LEU A 109 -14.63 9.14 0.49
N LYS A 110 -15.86 9.45 0.92
CA LYS A 110 -16.45 10.77 0.61
C LYS A 110 -16.02 11.92 1.51
N GLU A 111 -15.58 11.75 2.76
CA GLU A 111 -15.47 12.94 3.63
C GLU A 111 -14.25 13.04 4.57
N LYS A 112 -13.67 11.95 5.08
CA LYS A 112 -12.67 12.05 6.18
C LYS A 112 -11.20 11.90 5.79
N ASN A 113 -10.89 11.55 4.54
CA ASN A 113 -9.53 11.18 4.10
C ASN A 113 -9.02 11.94 2.86
N ILE A 114 -9.73 12.96 2.38
CA ILE A 114 -9.35 13.75 1.19
C ILE A 114 -8.79 15.11 1.63
N HIS A 115 -7.61 15.13 2.26
CA HIS A 115 -6.92 16.40 2.51
C HIS A 115 -5.90 16.72 1.42
N PHE A 116 -5.25 15.70 0.83
CA PHE A 116 -4.38 15.84 -0.34
C PHE A 116 -4.65 14.71 -1.33
N ARG A 117 -5.09 15.06 -2.53
CA ARG A 117 -5.30 14.11 -3.63
C ARG A 117 -4.21 14.33 -4.66
N TYR A 118 -3.41 13.30 -4.91
CA TYR A 118 -2.48 13.31 -6.02
C TYR A 118 -3.25 12.92 -7.29
N LYS A 119 -3.69 13.93 -8.05
CA LYS A 119 -4.02 13.74 -9.48
C LYS A 119 -2.70 13.87 -10.24
N LYS A 120 -2.38 12.94 -11.15
CA LYS A 120 -1.36 13.21 -12.15
C LYS A 120 -2.07 13.67 -13.42
N ASP A 121 -1.53 14.74 -14.00
CA ASP A 121 -1.91 15.28 -15.31
C ASP A 121 -1.81 14.21 -16.41
N LYS A 122 -2.65 14.42 -17.43
CA LYS A 122 -2.81 13.63 -18.67
C LYS A 122 -1.49 13.31 -19.35
#